data_AF-A0A537XW60-F1
#
_entry.id   AF-A0A537XW60-F1
#
_cell.length_a   1.000
_cell.length_b   1.000
_cell.length_c   1.000
_cell.angle_alpha   90.00
_cell.angle_beta   90.00
_cell.angle_gamma   90.00
#
_symmetry.space_group_name_H-M   'P 1'
#
loop_
_entity.id
_entity.type
_entity.pdbx_description
1 polymer ?
#
loop_
_entity_poly.entity_id
_entity_poly.type
_entity_poly.pdbx_seq_one_letter_code
_entity_poly.pdbx_strand_id
1 'polypeptide(L)'
;PPSMLVVISALAAVARWVITAQDPPIAILAIVQLAHGLTFGLTQVGTMSLMVHHVPGHVMARGQGYLAACSGVVAALASIVSGAVYARYGQGVYYPMAAMAGSGAMVIWLARHRVSTVLADHPHSAASGG
;
A
#
# COMPACT_ATOMS: atom_id res chain seq x y z
N PRO A 1 -11.48 0.60 10.06
CA PRO A 1 -10.39 1.55 10.42
C PRO A 1 -9.41 1.71 9.24
N PRO A 2 -8.80 2.87 9.05
CA PRO A 2 -7.91 3.16 7.91
C PRO A 2 -6.78 2.13 7.70
N SER A 3 -6.19 1.65 8.80
CA SER A 3 -5.14 0.62 8.78
C SER A 3 -5.59 -0.71 8.17
N MET A 4 -6.86 -1.10 8.33
CA MET A 4 -7.39 -2.32 7.73
C MET A 4 -7.60 -2.21 6.23
N LEU A 5 -7.90 -1.02 5.71
CA LEU A 5 -7.97 -0.80 4.26
C LEU A 5 -6.60 -1.06 3.61
N VAL A 6 -5.52 -0.61 4.26
CA VAL A 6 -4.14 -0.82 3.80
C VAL A 6 -3.71 -2.29 3.93
N VAL A 7 -4.13 -3.00 4.99
CA VAL A 7 -3.83 -4.45 5.10
C VAL A 7 -4.57 -5.24 4.04
N ILE A 8 -5.86 -4.98 3.83
CA ILE A 8 -6.66 -5.66 2.80
C ILE A 8 -6.07 -5.41 1.42
N SER A 9 -5.69 -4.17 1.11
CA SER A 9 -5.06 -3.84 -0.17
C SER A 9 -3.72 -4.56 -0.35
N ALA A 10 -2.89 -4.64 0.69
CA ALA A 10 -1.62 -5.33 0.65
C ALA A 10 -1.80 -6.84 0.46
N LEU A 11 -2.75 -7.48 1.16
CA LEU A 11 -3.07 -8.90 0.95
C LEU A 11 -3.63 -9.18 -0.44
N ALA A 12 -4.49 -8.31 -0.96
CA ALA A 12 -4.96 -8.39 -2.35
C ALA A 12 -3.82 -8.24 -3.35
N ALA A 13 -2.83 -7.39 -3.07
CA ALA A 13 -1.63 -7.24 -3.89
C ALA A 13 -0.75 -8.51 -3.86
N VAL A 14 -0.60 -9.15 -2.70
CA VAL A 14 0.08 -10.47 -2.58
C VAL A 14 -0.61 -11.50 -3.47
N ALA A 15 -1.92 -11.67 -3.31
CA ALA A 15 -2.69 -12.63 -4.11
C ALA A 15 -2.55 -12.35 -5.61
N ARG A 16 -2.64 -11.08 -6.01
CA ARG A 16 -2.46 -10.65 -7.40
C ARG A 16 -1.10 -11.05 -7.95
N TRP A 17 -0.01 -10.73 -7.24
CA TRP A 17 1.35 -11.08 -7.69
C TRP A 17 1.58 -12.59 -7.76
N VAL A 18 1.04 -13.36 -6.81
CA VAL A 18 1.12 -14.82 -6.83
C VAL A 18 0.37 -15.40 -8.03
N ILE A 19 -0.82 -14.87 -8.34
CA ILE A 19 -1.60 -15.29 -9.52
C ILE A 19 -0.84 -14.96 -10.81
N THR A 20 -0.28 -13.75 -10.94
CA THR A 20 0.53 -13.37 -12.11
C THR A 20 1.76 -14.26 -12.27
N ALA A 21 2.35 -14.73 -11.16
CA ALA A 21 3.48 -15.67 -11.18
C ALA A 21 3.14 -17.04 -11.79
N GLN A 22 1.86 -17.42 -11.87
CA GLN A 22 1.42 -18.67 -12.48
C GLN A 22 1.24 -18.58 -14.01
N ASP A 23 1.56 -17.43 -14.61
CA ASP A 23 1.38 -17.17 -16.05
C ASP A 23 -0.02 -17.52 -16.59
N PRO A 24 -1.10 -16.96 -16.02
CA PRO A 24 -2.45 -17.35 -16.37
C PRO A 24 -2.91 -16.74 -17.72
N PRO A 25 -3.97 -17.28 -18.35
CA PRO A 25 -4.51 -16.75 -19.59
C PRO A 25 -4.93 -15.26 -19.50
N ILE A 26 -4.99 -14.59 -20.65
CA ILE A 26 -5.30 -13.16 -20.76
C ILE A 26 -6.58 -12.73 -20.04
N ALA A 27 -7.61 -13.59 -20.00
CA ALA A 27 -8.85 -13.31 -19.29
C ALA A 27 -8.65 -13.15 -17.77
N ILE A 28 -7.81 -14.00 -17.18
CA ILE A 28 -7.45 -13.90 -15.76
C ILE A 28 -6.54 -12.70 -15.53
N LEU A 29 -5.61 -12.42 -16.44
CA LEU A 29 -4.78 -11.21 -16.37
C LEU A 29 -5.63 -9.93 -16.39
N ALA A 30 -6.69 -9.88 -17.18
CA ALA A 30 -7.62 -8.73 -17.17
C ALA A 30 -8.26 -8.51 -15.79
N ILE A 31 -8.70 -9.58 -15.12
CA ILE A 31 -9.26 -9.52 -13.77
C ILE A 31 -8.18 -9.08 -12.76
N VAL A 32 -6.96 -9.61 -12.89
CA VAL A 32 -5.79 -9.23 -12.07
C VAL A 32 -5.49 -7.74 -12.23
N GLN A 33 -5.64 -7.16 -13.43
CA GLN A 33 -5.45 -5.72 -13.65
C GLN A 33 -6.57 -4.87 -13.02
N LEU A 34 -7.82 -5.35 -12.99
CA LEU A 34 -8.87 -4.69 -12.21
C LEU A 34 -8.56 -4.72 -10.71
N ALA A 35 -8.06 -5.86 -10.21
CA ALA A 35 -7.60 -5.98 -8.84
C ALA A 35 -6.42 -5.03 -8.54
N HIS A 36 -5.55 -4.75 -9.52
CA HIS A 36 -4.50 -3.74 -9.38
C HIS A 36 -5.09 -2.35 -9.08
N GLY A 37 -6.06 -1.90 -9.88
CA GLY A 37 -6.76 -0.63 -9.65
C GLY A 37 -7.42 -0.55 -8.28
N LEU A 38 -8.08 -1.65 -7.84
CA LEU A 38 -8.67 -1.74 -6.51
C LEU A 38 -7.61 -1.65 -5.39
N THR A 39 -6.50 -2.37 -5.51
CA THR A 39 -5.41 -2.33 -4.51
C THR A 39 -4.78 -0.95 -4.42
N PHE A 40 -4.62 -0.25 -5.55
CA PHE A 40 -4.15 1.13 -5.58
C PHE A 40 -5.11 2.06 -4.85
N GLY A 41 -6.41 2.01 -5.20
CA GLY A 41 -7.43 2.86 -4.58
C GLY A 41 -7.54 2.65 -3.06
N LEU A 42 -7.59 1.40 -2.59
CA LEU A 42 -7.65 1.09 -1.16
C LEU A 42 -6.41 1.55 -0.40
N THR A 43 -5.22 1.37 -0.99
CA THR A 43 -3.96 1.84 -0.38
C THR A 43 -3.95 3.36 -0.29
N GLN A 44 -4.37 4.05 -1.34
CA GLN A 44 -4.44 5.50 -1.39
C GLN A 44 -5.39 6.05 -0.33
N VAL A 45 -6.63 5.55 -0.27
CA VAL A 45 -7.64 5.98 0.70
C VAL A 45 -7.19 5.67 2.13
N GLY A 46 -6.65 4.47 2.38
CA GLY A 46 -6.15 4.07 3.69
C GLY A 46 -4.98 4.94 4.16
N THR A 47 -4.01 5.21 3.28
CA THR A 47 -2.83 6.03 3.60
C THR A 47 -3.20 7.50 3.81
N MET A 48 -4.04 8.07 2.95
CA MET A 48 -4.50 9.46 3.10
C MET A 48 -5.33 9.63 4.38
N SER A 49 -6.20 8.66 4.69
CA SER A 49 -6.93 8.64 5.95
C SER A 49 -5.96 8.61 7.14
N LEU A 50 -4.91 7.76 7.12
CA LEU A 50 -3.92 7.73 8.18
C LEU A 50 -3.18 9.07 8.35
N MET A 51 -2.81 9.71 7.23
CA MET A 51 -2.15 11.03 7.28
C MET A 51 -3.04 12.09 7.90
N VAL A 52 -4.32 12.18 7.53
CA VAL A 52 -5.25 13.17 8.11
C VAL A 52 -5.38 13.03 9.63
N HIS A 53 -5.25 11.81 10.17
CA HIS A 53 -5.35 11.57 11.62
C HIS A 53 -4.02 11.77 12.37
N HIS A 54 -2.86 11.66 11.72
CA HIS A 54 -1.54 11.66 12.40
C HIS A 54 -0.66 12.86 12.06
N VAL A 55 -0.94 13.57 10.98
CA VAL A 55 -0.14 14.69 10.49
C VAL A 55 -0.90 15.99 10.77
N PRO A 56 -0.33 16.94 11.54
CA PRO A 56 -0.95 18.24 11.75
C PRO A 56 -1.21 18.96 10.43
N GLY A 57 -2.38 19.57 10.27
CA GLY A 57 -2.82 20.15 8.99
C GLY A 57 -1.83 21.14 8.37
N HIS A 58 -1.14 21.94 9.19
CA HIS A 58 -0.15 22.93 8.73
C HIS A 58 1.13 22.34 8.12
N VAL A 59 1.42 21.04 8.33
CA VAL A 59 2.54 20.31 7.69
C VAL A 59 2.08 19.22 6.73
N MET A 60 0.77 19.11 6.45
CA MET A 60 0.21 18.05 5.60
C MET A 60 0.88 17.99 4.22
N ALA A 61 1.12 19.15 3.59
CA ALA A 61 1.77 19.22 2.29
C ALA A 61 3.21 18.64 2.31
N ARG A 62 3.95 18.86 3.40
CA ARG A 62 5.30 18.28 3.57
C ARG A 62 5.21 16.77 3.79
N GLY A 63 4.25 16.31 4.58
CA GLY A 63 3.99 14.88 4.80
C GLY A 63 3.66 14.14 3.49
N GLN A 64 2.79 14.71 2.66
CA GLN A 64 2.47 14.17 1.33
C GLN A 64 3.70 14.19 0.40
N GLY A 65 4.52 15.24 0.46
CA GLY A 65 5.78 15.33 -0.28
C GLY A 65 6.75 14.19 0.06
N TYR A 66 6.93 13.90 1.35
CA TYR A 66 7.75 12.77 1.79
C TYR A 66 7.16 11.42 1.37
N LEU A 67 5.84 11.24 1.49
CA LEU A 67 5.19 10.02 1.02
C LEU A 67 5.43 9.79 -0.48
N ALA A 68 5.29 10.84 -1.30
CA ALA A 68 5.53 10.77 -2.74
C ALA A 68 7.00 10.46 -3.06
N ALA A 69 7.94 11.13 -2.39
CA ALA A 69 9.37 10.89 -2.57
C ALA A 69 9.76 9.45 -2.22
N CYS A 70 9.34 8.96 -1.04
CA CYS A 70 9.58 7.58 -0.61
C CYS A 70 8.96 6.57 -1.58
N SER A 71 7.72 6.81 -2.01
CA SER A 71 7.04 5.93 -2.98
C SER A 71 7.78 5.89 -4.32
N GLY A 72 8.28 7.04 -4.78
CA GLY A 72 9.08 7.14 -6.00
C GLY A 72 10.41 6.39 -5.91
N VAL A 73 11.12 6.53 -4.79
CA VAL A 73 12.38 5.79 -4.54
C VAL A 73 12.13 4.29 -4.53
N VAL A 74 11.10 3.82 -3.81
CA VAL A 74 10.75 2.39 -3.76
C VAL A 74 10.38 1.89 -5.15
N ALA A 75 9.56 2.64 -5.91
CA ALA A 75 9.17 2.27 -7.26
C ALA A 75 10.39 2.18 -8.22
N ALA A 76 11.30 3.15 -8.15
CA ALA A 76 12.52 3.15 -8.97
C ALA A 76 13.43 1.96 -8.65
N LEU A 77 13.69 1.70 -7.36
CA LEU A 77 14.49 0.55 -6.93
C LEU A 77 13.85 -0.78 -7.32
N ALA A 78 12.54 -0.92 -7.08
CA ALA A 78 11.80 -2.11 -7.47
C ALA A 78 11.84 -2.34 -8.98
N SER A 79 11.77 -1.28 -9.80
CA SER A 79 11.88 -1.37 -11.26
C SER A 79 13.26 -1.87 -11.71
N ILE A 80 14.34 -1.29 -11.16
CA ILE A 80 15.72 -1.70 -11.45
C ILE A 80 15.96 -3.16 -11.05
N VAL A 81 15.59 -3.53 -9.83
CA VAL A 81 15.76 -4.91 -9.31
C VAL A 81 14.92 -5.88 -10.13
N SER A 82 13.67 -5.53 -10.45
CA SER A 82 12.80 -6.38 -11.27
C SER A 82 13.38 -6.64 -12.65
N GLY A 83 13.96 -5.62 -13.30
CA GLY A 83 14.62 -5.80 -14.60
C GLY A 83 15.79 -6.80 -14.54
N ALA A 84 16.63 -6.68 -13.51
CA ALA A 84 17.76 -7.59 -13.30
C ALA A 84 17.32 -9.03 -12.97
N VAL A 85 16.28 -9.19 -12.16
CA VAL A 85 15.73 -10.50 -11.78
C VAL A 85 15.02 -11.15 -12.97
N TYR A 86 14.22 -10.39 -13.73
CA TYR A 86 13.52 -10.89 -14.91
C TYR A 86 14.50 -11.41 -15.98
N ALA A 87 15.61 -10.70 -16.20
CA ALA A 87 16.65 -11.13 -17.13
C ALA A 87 17.28 -12.50 -16.78
N ARG A 88 17.24 -12.93 -15.51
CA ARG A 88 17.83 -14.19 -15.03
C ARG A 88 16.81 -15.29 -14.75
N TYR A 89 15.61 -14.93 -14.28
CA TYR A 89 14.62 -15.86 -13.74
C TYR A 89 13.22 -15.74 -14.40
N GLY A 90 13.06 -14.87 -15.40
CA GLY A 90 11.79 -14.66 -16.11
C GLY A 90 10.64 -14.30 -15.17
N GLN A 91 9.53 -15.05 -15.27
CA GLN A 91 8.30 -14.84 -14.48
C GLN A 91 8.50 -15.00 -12.96
N GLY A 92 9.63 -15.56 -12.51
CA GLY A 92 9.97 -15.65 -11.09
C GLY A 92 10.08 -14.29 -10.36
N VAL A 93 10.17 -13.18 -11.11
CA VAL A 93 10.23 -11.81 -10.56
C VAL A 93 8.99 -11.43 -9.73
N TYR A 94 7.85 -12.07 -9.96
CA TYR A 94 6.61 -11.72 -9.27
C TYR A 94 6.56 -12.22 -7.82
N TYR A 95 7.31 -13.28 -7.46
CA TYR A 95 7.38 -13.75 -6.07
C TYR A 95 8.05 -12.73 -5.12
N PRO A 96 9.20 -12.11 -5.48
CA PRO A 96 9.73 -10.96 -4.74
C PRO A 96 8.73 -9.82 -4.57
N MET A 97 7.90 -9.53 -5.57
CA MET A 97 6.89 -8.48 -5.48
C MET A 97 5.75 -8.86 -4.52
N ALA A 98 5.34 -10.14 -4.52
CA ALA A 98 4.42 -10.68 -3.52
C ALA A 98 5.02 -10.56 -2.10
N ALA A 99 6.30 -10.90 -1.92
CA ALA A 99 6.99 -10.77 -0.64
C ALA A 99 7.06 -9.31 -0.16
N MET A 100 7.32 -8.37 -1.07
CA MET A 100 7.32 -6.93 -0.76
C MET A 100 5.94 -6.42 -0.34
N ALA A 101 4.86 -6.88 -1.00
CA ALA A 101 3.51 -6.55 -0.57
C ALA A 101 3.18 -7.17 0.80
N GLY A 102 3.62 -8.41 1.03
CA GLY A 102 3.43 -9.11 2.31
C GLY A 102 4.16 -8.45 3.47
N SER A 103 5.38 -7.93 3.25
CA SER A 103 6.10 -7.19 4.29
C SER A 103 5.41 -5.87 4.64
N GLY A 104 4.86 -5.16 3.65
CA GLY A 104 4.01 -3.98 3.88
C GLY A 104 2.75 -4.31 4.71
N ALA A 105 2.08 -5.42 4.39
CA ALA A 105 0.93 -5.89 5.17
C ALA A 105 1.32 -6.19 6.62
N MET A 106 2.45 -6.87 6.83
CA MET A 106 2.98 -7.21 8.15
C MET A 106 3.29 -5.94 8.97
N VAL A 107 3.97 -4.96 8.38
CA VAL A 107 4.31 -3.70 9.06
C VAL A 107 3.06 -2.97 9.54
N ILE A 108 2.05 -2.80 8.68
CA ILE A 108 0.81 -2.11 9.05
C ILE A 108 0.00 -2.92 10.05
N TRP A 109 -0.03 -4.24 9.92
CA TRP A 109 -0.69 -5.11 10.88
C TRP A 109 -0.07 -5.02 12.28
N LEU A 110 1.25 -5.02 12.39
CA LEU A 110 1.94 -4.86 13.67
C LEU A 110 1.75 -3.44 14.24
N ALA A 111 1.76 -2.43 13.38
CA ALA A 111 1.55 -1.03 13.76
C ALA A 111 0.09 -0.70 14.10
N ARG A 112 -0.88 -1.54 13.73
CA ARG A 112 -2.32 -1.24 13.83
C ARG A 112 -2.76 -0.85 15.24
N HIS A 113 -2.15 -1.44 16.27
CA HIS A 113 -2.50 -1.20 17.66
C HIS A 113 -2.03 0.18 18.14
N ARG A 114 -0.89 0.66 17.63
CA ARG A 114 -0.34 2.01 17.90
C ARG A 114 -1.11 3.08 17.12
N VAL A 115 -1.49 2.75 15.89
CA VAL A 115 -2.29 3.62 15.03
C VAL A 115 -3.73 3.77 15.56
N SER A 116 -4.30 2.70 16.13
CA SER A 116 -5.65 2.77 16.74
C SER A 116 -5.69 3.58 18.03
N THR A 117 -4.60 3.64 18.80
CA THR A 117 -4.55 4.42 20.05
C THR A 117 -4.62 5.92 19.76
N VAL A 118 -3.93 6.40 18.72
CA VAL A 118 -4.00 7.80 18.27
C VAL A 118 -5.41 8.19 17.80
N LEU A 119 -6.13 7.28 17.13
CA LEU A 119 -7.53 7.54 16.74
C LEU A 119 -8.48 7.64 17.95
N ALA A 120 -8.17 6.96 19.06
CA ALA A 120 -8.98 7.03 20.28
C ALA A 120 -8.74 8.32 21.08
N ASP A 121 -7.55 8.94 20.96
CA ASP A 121 -7.18 10.20 21.62
C ASP A 121 -7.71 11.47 20.93
N HIS A 122 -8.37 11.33 19.77
CA HIS A 122 -9.12 12.40 19.11
C HIS A 122 -10.65 12.22 19.18
N PRO A 123 -11.27 12.10 20.38
CA PRO A 123 -12.72 12.18 20.48
C PRO A 123 -13.11 13.67 20.44
N HIS A 124 -13.79 14.07 19.36
CA HIS A 124 -14.55 15.33 19.27
C HIS A 124 -13.76 16.66 19.36
N SER A 125 -13.34 17.20 18.22
CA SER A 125 -13.26 18.67 18.02
C SER A 125 -14.19 19.12 16.90
N ALA A 126 -15.38 18.51 16.83
CA ALA A 126 -16.49 18.89 15.95
C ALA A 126 -17.56 19.74 16.65
N ALA A 127 -17.27 20.35 17.81
CA ALA A 127 -18.25 21.13 18.57
C ALA A 127 -17.62 22.33 19.30
N SER A 128 -16.95 23.23 18.57
CA SER A 128 -16.80 24.64 19.00
C SER A 128 -16.37 25.52 17.82
N GLY A 129 -17.29 25.75 16.89
CA GLY A 129 -17.23 26.86 15.95
C GLY A 129 -18.61 27.48 15.93
N GLY A 130 -18.83 28.44 16.83
CA GLY A 130 -19.98 29.33 16.76
C GLY A 130 -19.87 30.29 15.58
#